data_AF-A0A5P8E8S1-F1
#
_entry.id   AF-A0A5P8E8S1-F1
#
_cell.length_a   1.000
_cell.length_b   1.000
_cell.length_c   1.000
_cell.angle_alpha   90.00
_cell.angle_beta   90.00
_cell.angle_gamma   90.00
#
_symmetry.space_group_name_H-M   'P 1'
#
loop_
_entity.id
_entity.type
_entity.pdbx_description
1 polymer ?
#
loop_
_entity_poly.entity_id
_entity_poly.type
_entity_poly.pdbx_seq_one_letter_code
_entity_poly.pdbx_strand_id
1 'polypeptide(L)'
;MLVIGKHLKRYQHPLTRKEIVEYDFPEEWDMAKKYVQTLAHMQTEIIEQIKKSKNLLPQKYEELKGKDAQMRLLNYIRLCSIYSLASELFAAINDCCINLADASNSGDRDGIDDAKHQLAELSKANLNIYITDEVSGFMRLCNLYVDMKRKINIIGPCTVFGFYSWTLSDIIGTINGYGLCNEGLWEAAVRGSCPNSVIDVEMLLNDEIV
;
A
#
# COMPACT_ATOMS: atom_id res chain seq x y z
N MET A 1 -14.92 23.16 40.24
CA MET A 1 -14.42 21.77 40.26
C MET A 1 -13.60 21.60 38.99
N LEU A 2 -12.28 21.78 39.09
CA LEU A 2 -11.35 21.79 37.96
C LEU A 2 -10.81 20.37 37.77
N VAL A 3 -11.20 19.70 36.70
CA VAL A 3 -10.63 18.42 36.26
C VAL A 3 -9.31 18.74 35.55
N ILE A 4 -8.27 19.03 36.33
CA ILE A 4 -6.92 19.23 35.83
C ILE A 4 -6.12 17.94 36.12
N GLY A 5 -5.69 17.26 35.06
CA GLY A 5 -4.42 16.53 35.07
C GLY A 5 -4.42 15.05 35.47
N LYS A 6 -5.33 14.21 34.97
CA LYS A 6 -5.19 12.74 35.10
C LYS A 6 -4.28 12.07 34.05
N HIS A 7 -3.79 12.79 33.03
CA HIS A 7 -2.96 12.20 31.96
C HIS A 7 -1.45 12.47 32.06
N LEU A 8 -0.98 13.36 32.93
CA LEU A 8 0.46 13.77 32.97
C LEU A 8 1.34 13.02 33.98
N LYS A 9 0.90 11.87 34.53
CA LYS A 9 1.65 11.09 35.53
C LYS A 9 1.79 9.59 35.20
N ARG A 10 1.71 9.17 33.94
CA ARG A 10 1.64 7.74 33.62
C ARG A 10 2.97 7.03 33.38
N TYR A 11 4.05 7.72 33.02
CA TYR A 11 5.30 7.03 32.67
C TYR A 11 6.49 7.58 33.45
N GLN A 12 7.09 6.72 34.29
CA GLN A 12 8.32 7.02 35.05
C GLN A 12 9.59 6.94 34.17
N HIS A 13 9.43 6.53 32.91
CA HIS A 13 10.49 6.41 31.90
C HIS A 13 9.97 6.87 30.53
N PRO A 14 10.86 7.35 29.62
CA PRO A 14 10.50 7.60 28.23
C PRO A 14 9.96 6.33 27.59
N LEU A 15 8.82 6.42 26.91
CA LEU A 15 8.24 5.32 26.16
C LEU A 15 8.52 5.50 24.66
N THR A 16 8.73 4.39 23.97
CA THR A 16 8.69 4.36 22.50
C THR A 16 7.26 4.60 22.00
N ARG A 17 7.10 5.06 20.75
CA ARG A 17 5.77 5.15 20.10
C ARG A 17 5.02 3.83 20.15
N LYS A 18 5.75 2.73 19.96
CA LYS A 18 5.22 1.37 20.03
C LYS A 18 4.58 1.09 21.40
N GLU A 19 5.28 1.41 22.48
CA GLU A 19 4.75 1.21 23.84
C GLU A 19 3.53 2.11 24.13
N ILE A 20 3.52 3.35 23.61
CA ILE A 20 2.37 4.26 23.73
C ILE A 20 1.14 3.63 23.04
N VAL A 21 1.30 3.20 21.79
CA VAL A 21 0.19 2.62 21.00
C VAL A 21 -0.27 1.29 21.60
N GLU A 22 0.65 0.44 22.05
CA GLU A 22 0.35 -0.84 22.71
C GLU A 22 -0.47 -0.67 24.00
N TYR A 23 -0.18 0.38 24.77
CA TYR A 23 -0.81 0.59 26.08
C TYR A 23 -2.11 1.41 26.00
N ASP A 24 -2.08 2.54 25.28
CA ASP A 24 -3.21 3.48 25.23
C ASP A 24 -4.24 3.10 24.16
N PHE A 25 -3.84 2.37 23.11
CA PHE A 25 -4.68 2.05 21.94
C PHE A 25 -4.55 0.58 21.49
N PRO A 26 -4.81 -0.41 22.38
CA PRO A 26 -4.57 -1.81 22.08
C PRO A 26 -5.44 -2.36 20.93
N GLU A 27 -6.64 -1.81 20.73
CA GLU A 27 -7.53 -2.24 19.64
C GLU A 27 -7.00 -1.81 18.27
N GLU A 28 -6.54 -0.57 18.16
CA GLU A 28 -5.90 -0.01 16.97
C GLU A 28 -4.59 -0.74 16.67
N TRP A 29 -3.81 -1.06 17.70
CA TRP A 29 -2.59 -1.82 17.56
C TRP A 29 -2.82 -3.21 16.97
N ASP A 30 -3.77 -3.95 17.54
CA ASP A 30 -4.15 -5.27 17.04
C ASP A 30 -4.67 -5.22 15.61
N MET A 31 -5.45 -4.19 15.28
CA MET A 31 -5.95 -3.95 13.92
C MET A 31 -4.81 -3.72 12.93
N ALA A 32 -3.89 -2.81 13.27
CA ALA A 32 -2.73 -2.50 12.45
C ALA A 32 -1.87 -3.76 12.21
N LYS A 33 -1.52 -4.48 13.29
CA LYS A 33 -0.73 -5.73 13.20
C LYS A 33 -1.38 -6.78 12.30
N LYS A 34 -2.67 -7.07 12.51
CA LYS A 34 -3.39 -8.07 11.70
C LYS A 34 -3.43 -7.69 10.23
N TYR A 35 -3.61 -6.41 9.95
CA TYR A 35 -3.69 -5.95 8.57
C TYR A 35 -2.31 -5.94 7.89
N VAL A 36 -1.26 -5.49 8.58
CA VAL A 36 0.13 -5.60 8.11
C VAL A 36 0.55 -7.04 7.86
N GLN A 37 0.17 -7.99 8.74
CA GLN A 37 0.37 -9.42 8.51
C GLN A 37 -0.32 -9.92 7.24
N THR A 38 -1.54 -9.44 6.97
CA THR A 38 -2.28 -9.77 5.75
C THR A 38 -1.55 -9.25 4.51
N LEU A 39 -1.03 -8.01 4.54
CA LEU A 39 -0.26 -7.42 3.45
C LEU A 39 1.06 -8.19 3.21
N ALA A 40 1.77 -8.58 4.26
CA ALA A 40 3.00 -9.36 4.16
C ALA A 40 2.75 -10.76 3.56
N HIS A 41 1.69 -11.44 4.02
CA HIS A 41 1.29 -12.73 3.45
C HIS A 41 0.96 -12.58 1.95
N MET A 42 0.19 -11.55 1.61
CA MET A 42 -0.17 -11.25 0.23
C MET A 42 1.05 -10.99 -0.67
N GLN A 43 2.02 -10.19 -0.21
CA GLN A 43 3.24 -9.93 -0.98
C GLN A 43 4.06 -11.20 -1.20
N THR A 44 4.09 -12.11 -0.23
CA THR A 44 4.75 -13.42 -0.37
C THR A 44 4.15 -14.19 -1.55
N GLU A 45 2.83 -14.29 -1.63
CA GLU A 45 2.13 -14.95 -2.74
C GLU A 45 2.35 -14.26 -4.09
N ILE A 46 2.30 -12.92 -4.10
CA ILE A 46 2.44 -12.12 -5.32
C ILE A 46 3.86 -12.19 -5.88
N ILE A 47 4.91 -12.24 -5.06
CA ILE A 47 6.30 -12.33 -5.55
C ILE A 47 6.49 -13.56 -6.44
N GLU A 48 5.95 -14.71 -6.04
CA GLU A 48 6.04 -15.93 -6.86
C GLU A 48 5.29 -15.77 -8.19
N GLN A 49 4.12 -15.15 -8.15
CA GLN A 49 3.31 -14.89 -9.34
C GLN A 49 3.99 -13.89 -10.28
N ILE A 50 4.63 -12.84 -9.75
CA ILE A 50 5.41 -11.88 -10.53
C ILE A 50 6.55 -12.59 -11.25
N LYS A 51 7.31 -13.46 -10.57
CA LYS A 51 8.40 -14.23 -11.17
C LYS A 51 7.88 -15.13 -12.31
N LYS A 52 6.77 -15.84 -12.09
CA LYS A 52 6.12 -16.68 -13.11
C LYS A 52 5.65 -15.84 -14.31
N SER A 53 4.97 -14.73 -14.05
CA SER A 53 4.45 -13.81 -15.06
C SER A 53 5.58 -13.18 -15.88
N LYS A 54 6.69 -12.81 -15.24
CA LYS A 54 7.86 -12.24 -15.91
C LYS A 54 8.45 -13.17 -16.96
N ASN A 55 8.54 -14.46 -16.67
CA ASN A 55 9.06 -15.46 -17.60
C ASN A 55 8.17 -15.65 -18.84
N LEU A 56 6.93 -15.18 -18.80
CA LEU A 56 5.98 -15.24 -19.91
C LEU A 56 5.97 -13.96 -20.76
N LEU A 57 6.68 -12.91 -20.34
CA LEU A 57 6.75 -11.64 -21.06
C LEU A 57 7.39 -11.82 -22.44
N PRO A 58 6.89 -11.08 -23.45
CA PRO A 58 7.51 -11.06 -24.78
C PRO A 58 8.95 -10.56 -24.70
N GLN A 59 9.86 -11.26 -25.35
CA GLN A 59 11.30 -10.95 -25.32
C GLN A 59 11.69 -9.92 -26.38
N LYS A 60 10.80 -9.69 -27.35
CA LYS A 60 10.94 -8.67 -28.39
C LYS A 60 9.71 -7.79 -28.42
N TYR A 61 9.90 -6.50 -28.65
CA TYR A 61 8.80 -5.53 -28.67
C TYR A 61 7.74 -5.87 -29.74
N GLU A 62 8.16 -6.40 -30.88
CA GLU A 62 7.25 -6.76 -31.98
C GLU A 62 6.22 -7.83 -31.59
N GLU A 63 6.55 -8.68 -30.61
CA GLU A 63 5.65 -9.72 -30.10
C GLU A 63 4.44 -9.14 -29.36
N LEU A 64 4.52 -7.90 -28.85
CA LEU A 64 3.40 -7.19 -28.20
C LEU A 64 2.26 -6.82 -29.14
N LYS A 65 2.42 -7.00 -30.45
CA LYS A 65 1.30 -6.85 -31.39
C LYS A 65 0.25 -7.96 -31.21
N GLY A 66 0.62 -9.09 -30.59
CA GLY A 66 -0.30 -10.18 -30.28
C GLY A 66 -1.12 -9.91 -29.02
N LYS A 67 -2.43 -10.21 -29.08
CA LYS A 67 -3.37 -10.05 -27.95
C LYS A 67 -2.89 -10.80 -26.69
N ASP A 68 -2.39 -12.02 -26.85
CA ASP A 68 -1.91 -12.83 -25.72
C ASP A 68 -0.67 -12.22 -25.05
N ALA A 69 0.25 -11.64 -25.83
CA ALA A 69 1.42 -10.96 -25.30
C ALA A 69 1.04 -9.69 -24.53
N GLN A 70 0.05 -8.94 -25.03
CA GLN A 70 -0.51 -7.77 -24.32
C GLN A 70 -1.15 -8.18 -22.99
N MET A 71 -1.93 -9.27 -22.97
CA MET A 71 -2.54 -9.78 -21.75
C MET A 71 -1.50 -10.22 -20.71
N ARG A 72 -0.40 -10.85 -21.15
CA ARG A 72 0.69 -11.24 -20.25
C ARG A 72 1.39 -10.02 -19.65
N LEU A 73 1.66 -8.99 -20.45
CA LEU A 73 2.22 -7.74 -19.96
C LEU A 73 1.28 -7.03 -18.97
N LEU A 74 -0.02 -6.97 -19.26
CA LEU A 74 -1.02 -6.43 -18.33
C LEU A 74 -1.04 -7.19 -17.01
N ASN A 75 -1.00 -8.52 -17.06
CA ASN A 75 -1.01 -9.34 -15.86
C ASN A 75 0.24 -9.06 -15.00
N TYR A 76 1.42 -8.98 -15.62
CA TYR A 76 2.66 -8.63 -14.94
C TYR A 76 2.56 -7.26 -14.25
N ILE A 77 2.13 -6.24 -14.98
CA ILE A 77 1.98 -4.88 -14.44
C ILE A 77 0.97 -4.85 -13.30
N ARG A 78 -0.17 -5.54 -13.44
CA ARG A 78 -1.19 -5.66 -12.39
C ARG A 78 -0.59 -6.24 -11.11
N LEU A 79 0.15 -7.34 -11.20
CA LEU A 79 0.76 -7.99 -10.04
C LEU A 79 1.79 -7.08 -9.36
N CYS A 80 2.66 -6.42 -10.13
CA CYS A 80 3.61 -5.44 -9.60
C CYS A 80 2.88 -4.26 -8.92
N SER A 81 1.79 -3.76 -9.51
CA SER A 81 1.00 -2.67 -8.95
C SER A 81 0.34 -3.06 -7.62
N ILE A 82 -0.18 -4.29 -7.50
CA ILE A 82 -0.75 -4.79 -6.22
C ILE A 82 0.37 -4.91 -5.17
N TYR A 83 1.53 -5.43 -5.56
CA TYR A 83 2.69 -5.52 -4.66
C TYR A 83 3.09 -4.15 -4.10
N SER A 84 3.20 -3.12 -4.97
CA SER A 84 3.54 -1.76 -4.56
C SER A 84 2.46 -1.13 -3.68
N LEU A 85 1.18 -1.31 -4.04
CA LEU A 85 0.06 -0.81 -3.25
C LEU A 85 0.06 -1.36 -1.82
N ALA A 86 0.49 -2.62 -1.63
CA ALA A 86 0.66 -3.19 -0.30
C ALA A 86 1.69 -2.41 0.52
N SER A 87 2.82 -2.03 -0.09
CA SER A 87 3.85 -1.22 0.56
C SER A 87 3.36 0.18 0.89
N GLU A 88 2.58 0.81 0.00
CA GLU A 88 1.95 2.12 0.28
C GLU A 88 0.95 2.03 1.44
N LEU A 89 0.15 0.96 1.51
CA LEU A 89 -0.76 0.73 2.63
C LEU A 89 0.00 0.49 3.94
N PHE A 90 1.09 -0.26 3.90
CA PHE A 90 1.96 -0.43 5.07
C PHE A 90 2.48 0.92 5.58
N ALA A 91 3.00 1.77 4.69
CA ALA A 91 3.47 3.10 5.06
C ALA A 91 2.34 3.94 5.68
N ALA A 92 1.15 3.94 5.08
CA ALA A 92 0.00 4.68 5.61
C ALA A 92 -0.46 4.17 6.99
N ILE A 93 -0.45 2.85 7.22
CA ILE A 93 -0.74 2.26 8.53
C ILE A 93 0.30 2.71 9.55
N ASN A 94 1.59 2.64 9.19
CA ASN A 94 2.68 3.06 10.06
C ASN A 94 2.55 4.55 10.45
N ASP A 95 2.25 5.42 9.48
CA ASP A 95 2.00 6.84 9.73
C ASP A 95 0.80 7.08 10.64
N CYS A 96 -0.30 6.32 10.48
CA CYS A 96 -1.45 6.41 11.39
C CYS A 96 -1.05 6.03 12.82
N CYS A 97 -0.25 4.98 12.98
CA CYS A 97 0.26 4.55 14.28
C CYS A 97 1.21 5.60 14.91
N ILE A 98 2.09 6.23 14.12
CA ILE A 98 2.95 7.34 14.57
C ILE A 98 2.11 8.51 15.05
N ASN A 99 1.12 8.92 14.23
CA ASN A 99 0.22 10.03 14.57
C ASN A 99 -0.60 9.73 15.83
N LEU A 100 -1.06 8.49 16.01
CA LEU A 100 -1.72 8.05 17.24
C LEU A 100 -0.83 8.28 18.48
N ALA A 101 0.43 7.85 18.41
CA ALA A 101 1.38 7.98 19.50
C ALA A 101 1.67 9.45 19.83
N ASP A 102 1.97 10.25 18.80
CA ASP A 102 2.33 11.66 18.95
C ASP A 102 1.15 12.52 19.43
N ALA A 103 -0.06 12.24 18.94
CA ALA A 103 -1.29 12.90 19.40
C ALA A 103 -1.62 12.54 20.85
N SER A 104 -1.41 11.28 21.26
CA SER A 104 -1.55 10.87 22.67
C SER A 104 -0.58 11.61 23.59
N ASN A 105 0.70 11.70 23.18
CA ASN A 105 1.73 12.37 23.98
C ASN A 105 1.47 13.89 24.13
N SER A 106 0.94 14.53 23.08
CA SER A 106 0.62 15.96 23.09
C SER A 106 -0.77 16.28 23.66
N GLY A 107 -1.63 15.27 23.87
CA GLY A 107 -3.01 15.44 24.33
C GLY A 107 -3.96 15.98 23.25
N ASP A 108 -3.60 15.83 21.98
CA ASP A 108 -4.40 16.23 20.82
C ASP A 108 -5.50 15.19 20.55
N ARG A 109 -6.74 15.52 20.95
CA ARG A 109 -7.88 14.63 20.76
C ARG A 109 -8.32 14.51 19.31
N ASP A 110 -8.25 15.61 18.56
CA ASP A 110 -8.68 15.63 17.17
C ASP A 110 -7.72 14.76 16.34
N GLY A 111 -6.41 14.88 16.59
CA GLY A 111 -5.39 14.01 15.98
C GLY A 111 -5.57 12.52 16.31
N ILE A 112 -5.97 12.17 17.54
CA ILE A 112 -6.28 10.77 17.91
C ILE A 112 -7.48 10.25 17.11
N ASP A 113 -8.57 11.01 17.08
CA ASP A 113 -9.81 10.58 16.41
C ASP A 113 -9.62 10.46 14.90
N ASP A 114 -8.88 11.40 14.29
CA ASP A 114 -8.53 11.36 12.86
C ASP A 114 -7.68 10.14 12.51
N ALA A 115 -6.64 9.86 13.30
CA ALA A 115 -5.74 8.73 13.03
C ALA A 115 -6.42 7.37 13.28
N LYS A 116 -7.31 7.26 14.28
CA LYS A 116 -8.17 6.09 14.50
C LYS A 116 -9.11 5.87 13.31
N HIS A 117 -9.74 6.94 12.82
CA HIS A 117 -10.65 6.87 11.69
C HIS A 117 -9.93 6.40 10.41
N GLN A 118 -8.76 6.97 10.11
CA GLN A 118 -7.96 6.59 8.95
C GLN A 118 -7.51 5.13 9.01
N LEU A 119 -7.03 4.65 10.16
CA LEU A 119 -6.65 3.24 10.34
C LEU A 119 -7.84 2.29 10.13
N ALA A 120 -9.02 2.67 10.61
CA ALA A 120 -10.25 1.90 10.41
C ALA A 120 -10.68 1.87 8.93
N GLU A 121 -10.47 2.94 8.16
CA GLU A 121 -10.73 2.93 6.70
C GLU A 121 -9.69 2.10 5.93
N LEU A 122 -8.40 2.20 6.30
CA LEU A 122 -7.32 1.42 5.69
C LEU A 122 -7.55 -0.09 5.83
N SER A 123 -7.93 -0.54 7.03
CA SER A 123 -8.18 -1.97 7.30
C SER A 123 -9.36 -2.58 6.54
N LYS A 124 -10.23 -1.77 5.92
CA LYS A 124 -11.33 -2.23 5.07
C LYS A 124 -10.88 -2.61 3.66
N ALA A 125 -9.69 -2.18 3.23
CA ALA A 125 -9.21 -2.48 1.89
C ALA A 125 -8.83 -3.96 1.78
N ASN A 126 -9.59 -4.72 0.99
CA ASN A 126 -9.28 -6.12 0.72
C ASN A 126 -8.50 -6.20 -0.60
N LEU A 127 -7.18 -6.34 -0.53
CA LEU A 127 -6.35 -6.45 -1.73
C LEU A 127 -6.40 -7.85 -2.38
N ASN A 128 -6.72 -8.89 -1.61
CA ASN A 128 -6.68 -10.29 -2.08
C ASN A 128 -7.64 -10.57 -3.24
N ILE A 129 -8.77 -9.86 -3.31
CA ILE A 129 -9.76 -10.01 -4.40
C ILE A 129 -9.23 -9.59 -5.77
N TYR A 130 -8.10 -8.88 -5.84
CA TYR A 130 -7.52 -8.38 -7.09
C TYR A 130 -6.40 -9.27 -7.63
N ILE A 131 -5.92 -10.24 -6.85
CA ILE A 131 -4.83 -11.15 -7.23
C ILE A 131 -5.31 -12.16 -8.28
N THR A 132 -6.52 -12.72 -8.09
CA THR A 132 -7.04 -13.80 -8.93
C THR A 132 -7.77 -13.34 -10.19
N ASP A 133 -8.04 -12.04 -10.35
CA ASP A 133 -8.85 -11.50 -11.45
C ASP A 133 -7.99 -11.02 -12.63
N GLU A 134 -7.58 -11.94 -13.50
CA GLU A 134 -6.72 -11.65 -14.66
C GLU A 134 -7.41 -10.87 -15.79
N VAL A 135 -8.74 -10.75 -15.75
CA VAL A 135 -9.55 -10.17 -16.85
C VAL A 135 -9.96 -8.73 -16.55
N SER A 136 -10.42 -8.45 -15.34
CA SER A 136 -10.88 -7.11 -14.93
C SER A 136 -10.09 -6.53 -13.76
N GLY A 137 -9.14 -7.29 -13.18
CA GLY A 137 -8.40 -6.90 -11.99
C GLY A 137 -7.61 -5.59 -12.16
N PHE A 138 -7.11 -5.28 -13.36
CA PHE A 138 -6.41 -4.01 -13.61
C PHE A 138 -7.35 -2.79 -13.48
N MET A 139 -8.55 -2.86 -14.08
CA MET A 139 -9.56 -1.80 -13.98
C MET A 139 -10.08 -1.64 -12.55
N ARG A 140 -10.27 -2.77 -11.85
CA ARG A 140 -10.75 -2.76 -10.46
C ARG A 140 -9.69 -2.26 -9.47
N LEU A 141 -8.41 -2.54 -9.71
CA LEU A 141 -7.30 -2.00 -8.94
C LEU A 141 -7.25 -0.47 -9.03
N CYS A 142 -7.48 0.09 -10.22
CA CYS A 142 -7.55 1.53 -10.40
C CYS A 142 -8.71 2.16 -9.61
N ASN A 143 -9.88 1.54 -9.62
CA ASN A 143 -11.03 2.02 -8.84
C ASN A 143 -10.73 1.99 -7.34
N LEU A 144 -10.13 0.89 -6.85
CA LEU A 144 -9.70 0.79 -5.47
C LEU A 144 -8.71 1.90 -5.12
N TYR A 145 -7.73 2.17 -5.97
CA TYR A 145 -6.76 3.24 -5.73
C TYR A 145 -7.42 4.63 -5.65
N VAL A 146 -8.34 4.94 -6.58
CA VAL A 146 -9.11 6.19 -6.55
C VAL A 146 -9.93 6.30 -5.27
N ASP A 147 -10.60 5.22 -4.87
CA ASP A 147 -11.39 5.18 -3.65
C ASP A 147 -10.53 5.34 -2.41
N MET A 148 -9.36 4.70 -2.36
CA MET A 148 -8.43 4.83 -1.25
C MET A 148 -7.80 6.21 -1.18
N LYS A 149 -7.35 6.79 -2.30
CA LYS A 149 -6.81 8.17 -2.35
C LYS A 149 -7.82 9.23 -1.91
N ARG A 150 -9.12 8.99 -2.15
CA ARG A 150 -10.20 9.88 -1.68
C ARG A 150 -10.46 9.78 -0.19
N LYS A 151 -10.22 8.60 0.40
CA LYS A 151 -10.54 8.31 1.81
C LYS A 151 -9.35 8.47 2.73
N ILE A 152 -8.15 8.26 2.21
CA ILE A 152 -6.89 8.18 2.92
C ILE A 152 -5.88 8.94 2.07
N ASN A 153 -5.13 9.85 2.68
CA ASN A 153 -4.19 10.72 1.98
C ASN A 153 -2.92 9.94 1.56
N ILE A 154 -3.08 8.86 0.78
CA ILE A 154 -1.99 8.03 0.27
C ILE A 154 -1.19 8.88 -0.71
N ILE A 155 0.02 9.26 -0.31
CA ILE A 155 0.99 9.98 -1.13
C ILE A 155 1.71 8.96 -2.03
N GLY A 156 0.98 8.38 -2.98
CA GLY A 156 1.55 7.56 -4.05
C GLY A 156 1.73 8.38 -5.34
N PRO A 157 2.67 8.03 -6.23
CA PRO A 157 2.97 8.80 -7.43
C PRO A 157 1.84 8.82 -8.47
N CYS A 158 0.72 8.09 -8.28
CA CYS A 158 -0.34 8.01 -9.27
C CYS A 158 -1.17 9.29 -9.37
N THR A 159 -1.01 10.00 -10.49
CA THR A 159 -1.93 11.06 -10.93
C THR A 159 -3.06 10.46 -11.75
N VAL A 160 -4.30 10.57 -11.28
CA VAL A 160 -5.50 10.24 -12.07
C VAL A 160 -5.97 11.53 -12.73
N PHE A 161 -5.61 11.75 -14.00
CA PHE A 161 -6.18 12.85 -14.79
C PHE A 161 -7.46 12.39 -15.48
N GLY A 162 -8.49 13.23 -15.43
CA GLY A 162 -9.82 12.93 -15.94
C GLY A 162 -9.86 12.56 -17.42
N PHE A 163 -10.83 11.69 -17.75
CA PHE A 163 -11.24 11.25 -19.09
C PHE A 163 -10.13 10.60 -19.96
N TYR A 164 -10.20 9.26 -20.05
CA TYR A 164 -9.56 8.38 -21.04
C TYR A 164 -8.02 8.30 -21.07
N SER A 165 -7.31 8.89 -20.10
CA SER A 165 -5.85 8.75 -19.97
C SER A 165 -5.49 8.14 -18.62
N TRP A 166 -5.28 6.82 -18.62
CA TRP A 166 -5.03 6.02 -17.41
C TRP A 166 -3.53 5.97 -17.13
N THR A 167 -3.02 6.73 -16.16
CA THR A 167 -1.59 6.73 -15.84
C THR A 167 -1.35 6.12 -14.46
N LEU A 168 -1.06 4.81 -14.41
CA LEU A 168 -0.29 4.26 -13.29
C LEU A 168 1.16 4.69 -13.52
N SER A 169 1.69 5.59 -12.71
CA SER A 169 3.07 6.06 -12.85
C SER A 169 4.06 5.17 -12.10
N ASP A 170 3.59 4.07 -11.53
CA ASP A 170 4.41 3.22 -10.68
C ASP A 170 5.38 2.37 -11.50
N ILE A 171 6.55 2.06 -10.89
CA ILE A 171 7.82 1.40 -11.27
C ILE A 171 8.04 0.92 -12.72
N ILE A 172 7.02 0.54 -13.47
CA ILE A 172 7.07 0.06 -14.86
C ILE A 172 6.64 1.16 -15.86
N GLY A 173 5.93 2.21 -15.44
CA GLY A 173 5.58 3.37 -16.27
C GLY A 173 4.10 3.51 -16.61
N THR A 174 3.76 4.55 -17.38
CA THR A 174 2.39 5.04 -17.63
C THR A 174 1.64 4.28 -18.73
N ILE A 175 0.39 3.85 -18.48
CA ILE A 175 -0.41 3.08 -19.47
C ILE A 175 -1.12 3.91 -20.55
N ASN A 176 -1.91 4.96 -20.35
CA ASN A 176 -2.66 5.71 -21.39
C ASN A 176 -3.68 4.91 -22.28
N GLY A 177 -4.63 5.65 -22.86
CA GLY A 177 -5.76 5.10 -23.64
C GLY A 177 -5.42 4.59 -25.05
N TYR A 178 -4.18 4.74 -25.51
CA TYR A 178 -3.72 4.27 -26.82
C TYR A 178 -3.14 2.85 -26.79
N GLY A 179 -3.17 2.20 -25.63
CA GLY A 179 -2.82 0.79 -25.46
C GLY A 179 -1.38 0.55 -25.01
N LEU A 180 -1.04 -0.73 -24.83
CA LEU A 180 0.23 -1.21 -24.26
C LEU A 180 1.41 -1.19 -25.25
N CYS A 181 1.21 -0.65 -26.45
CA CYS A 181 2.26 -0.47 -27.46
C CYS A 181 3.16 0.72 -27.08
N ASN A 182 3.65 0.72 -25.85
CA ASN A 182 4.60 1.67 -25.31
C ASN A 182 5.89 0.90 -25.05
N GLU A 183 6.88 1.10 -25.93
CA GLU A 183 8.17 0.43 -25.85
C GLU A 183 8.87 0.67 -24.50
N GLY A 184 8.71 1.86 -23.91
CA GLY A 184 9.27 2.17 -22.59
C GLY A 184 8.67 1.34 -21.46
N LEU A 185 7.35 1.13 -21.47
CA LEU A 185 6.65 0.29 -20.49
C LEU A 185 7.08 -1.18 -20.60
N TRP A 186 7.21 -1.67 -21.83
CA TRP A 186 7.70 -3.02 -22.10
C TRP A 186 9.16 -3.19 -21.67
N GLU A 187 10.05 -2.26 -22.04
CA GLU A 187 11.46 -2.32 -21.66
C GLU A 187 11.61 -2.30 -20.14
N ALA A 188 10.87 -1.45 -19.44
CA ALA A 188 10.86 -1.39 -17.99
C ALA A 188 10.39 -2.72 -17.37
N ALA A 189 9.35 -3.35 -17.92
CA ALA A 189 8.85 -4.64 -17.44
C ALA A 189 9.85 -5.79 -17.66
N VAL A 190 10.48 -5.85 -18.83
CA VAL A 190 11.43 -6.91 -19.18
C VAL A 190 12.75 -6.74 -18.42
N ARG A 191 13.29 -5.52 -18.39
CA ARG A 191 14.61 -5.23 -17.82
C ARG A 191 14.58 -4.98 -16.30
N GLY A 192 13.45 -4.55 -15.75
CA GLY A 192 13.30 -4.27 -14.32
C GLY A 192 13.46 -5.51 -13.45
N SER A 193 14.06 -5.39 -12.26
CA SER A 193 14.17 -6.52 -11.32
C SER A 193 12.80 -6.91 -10.75
N CYS A 194 12.58 -8.21 -10.51
CA CYS A 194 11.42 -8.62 -9.72
C CYS A 194 11.61 -8.18 -8.26
N PRO A 195 10.54 -7.72 -7.58
CA PRO A 195 10.57 -7.56 -6.13
C PRO A 195 10.87 -8.89 -5.45
N ASN A 196 11.59 -8.82 -4.34
CA ASN A 196 12.04 -9.97 -3.55
C ASN A 196 11.90 -9.77 -2.04
N SER A 197 11.66 -8.55 -1.58
CA SER A 197 11.36 -8.22 -0.18
C SER A 197 9.88 -8.42 0.10
N VAL A 198 9.55 -8.71 1.35
CA VAL A 198 8.18 -8.69 1.87
C VAL A 198 8.15 -7.64 2.99
N ILE A 199 7.00 -7.01 3.22
CA ILE A 199 6.75 -6.19 4.39
C ILE A 199 7.17 -6.96 5.63
N ASP A 200 8.12 -6.40 6.36
CA ASP A 200 8.52 -6.90 7.67
C ASP A 200 7.57 -6.33 8.72
N VAL A 201 6.75 -7.18 9.32
CA VAL A 201 5.78 -6.78 10.33
C VAL A 201 6.48 -6.17 11.55
N GLU A 202 7.72 -6.58 11.85
CA GLU A 202 8.51 -6.03 12.95
C GLU A 202 8.95 -4.58 12.69
N MET A 203 8.88 -4.10 11.45
CA MET A 203 9.18 -2.70 11.10
C MET A 203 8.03 -1.73 11.45
N LEU A 204 6.85 -2.24 11.83
CA LEU A 204 5.74 -1.39 12.26
C LEU A 204 6.09 -0.69 13.57
N LEU A 205 6.12 0.65 13.56
CA LEU A 205 6.60 1.49 14.66
C LEU A 205 8.01 1.12 15.14
N ASN A 206 8.91 0.77 14.22
CA ASN A 206 10.32 0.56 14.54
C ASN A 206 11.09 1.89 14.66
N ASP A 207 10.68 2.69 15.65
CA ASP A 207 11.24 3.99 15.95
C ASP A 207 12.10 3.93 17.23
N GLU A 208 13.12 4.80 17.32
CA GLU A 208 13.82 5.06 18.57
C GLU A 208 12.93 5.83 19.57
N ILE A 209 13.28 5.76 20.86
CA ILE A 209 12.54 6.30 22.02
C ILE A 209 12.04 7.75 21.79
N VAL A 210 10.79 8.05 22.20
CA VAL A 210 10.16 9.39 22.15
C VAL A 210 10.26 10.13 23.47
#